data_AF-A0AAV2CY69-F1
#
_entry.id   AF-A0AAV2CY69-F1
#
_cell.length_a   1.000
_cell.length_b   1.000
_cell.length_c   1.000
_cell.angle_alpha   90.00
_cell.angle_beta   90.00
_cell.angle_gamma   90.00
#
_symmetry.space_group_name_H-M   'P 1'
#
loop_
_entity.id
_entity.type
_entity.pdbx_description
1 polymer ?
#
loop_
_entity_poly.entity_id
_entity_poly.type
_entity_poly.pdbx_seq_one_letter_code
_entity_poly.pdbx_strand_id
1 'polypeptide(L)' 'MADNQHGHEENEEPRTMGYYMAPRAVDIQPSILHPPVAANNFEITPSLVTMIHNNIQFHGLKDESPMKHV' A
#
# COMPACT_ATOMS: atom_id res chain seq x y z
N MET A 1 -17.70 6.39 -48.75
CA MET A 1 -17.60 7.46 -47.75
C MET A 1 -18.05 6.81 -46.44
N ALA A 2 -17.14 6.28 -45.62
CA ALA A 2 -16.35 6.99 -44.58
C ALA A 2 -17.28 7.63 -43.54
N ASP A 3 -17.20 7.47 -42.22
CA ASP A 3 -16.40 6.70 -41.24
C ASP A 3 -17.15 6.80 -39.88
N ASN A 4 -16.79 5.94 -38.92
CA ASN A 4 -17.25 5.84 -37.52
C ASN A 4 -17.47 7.15 -36.72
N GLN A 5 -18.34 7.08 -35.67
CA GLN A 5 -18.05 7.42 -34.25
C GLN A 5 -19.33 7.23 -33.39
N HIS A 6 -19.39 6.31 -32.41
CA HIS A 6 -18.78 6.25 -31.07
C HIS A 6 -19.55 7.07 -30.00
N GLY A 7 -20.07 6.38 -28.98
CA GLY A 7 -20.59 7.01 -27.77
C GLY A 7 -21.38 6.05 -26.89
N HIS A 8 -20.69 5.37 -25.97
CA HIS A 8 -21.26 4.65 -24.83
C HIS A 8 -22.25 5.56 -24.07
N GLU A 9 -23.54 5.22 -24.08
CA GLU A 9 -24.51 5.82 -23.16
C GLU A 9 -24.36 5.13 -21.80
N GLU A 10 -23.40 5.61 -21.00
CA GLU A 10 -23.36 5.31 -19.58
C GLU A 10 -24.17 6.39 -18.86
N ASN A 11 -25.18 5.97 -18.10
CA ASN A 11 -26.04 6.82 -17.26
C ASN A 11 -25.20 7.71 -16.33
N GLU A 12 -24.89 8.93 -16.74
CA GLU A 12 -24.21 9.91 -15.90
C GLU A 12 -25.23 10.75 -15.15
N GLU A 13 -25.54 10.33 -13.92
CA GLU A 13 -26.23 11.21 -12.97
C GLU A 13 -25.43 12.53 -12.80
N PRO A 14 -26.11 13.68 -12.67
CA PRO A 14 -25.44 14.98 -12.59
C PRO A 14 -24.54 15.07 -11.36
N ARG A 15 -23.23 15.06 -11.57
CA ARG A 15 -22.22 15.12 -10.50
C ARG A 15 -22.00 16.57 -10.07
N THR A 16 -21.94 16.83 -8.76
CA THR A 16 -21.71 18.18 -8.21
C THR A 16 -20.31 18.68 -8.54
N MET A 17 -20.08 20.01 -8.62
CA MET A 17 -18.74 20.57 -8.89
C MET A 17 -17.66 20.04 -7.94
N GLY A 18 -18.01 19.80 -6.67
CA GLY A 18 -17.11 19.23 -5.66
C GLY A 18 -16.63 17.81 -6.00
N TYR A 19 -17.40 17.04 -6.79
CA TYR A 19 -17.01 15.70 -7.25
C TYR A 19 -15.78 15.72 -8.17
N TYR A 20 -15.56 16.82 -8.91
CA TYR A 20 -14.38 17.01 -9.75
C TYR A 20 -13.18 17.58 -8.98
N MET A 21 -13.42 18.13 -7.78
CA MET A 21 -12.36 18.70 -6.92
C MET A 21 -11.72 17.64 -6.02
N ALA A 22 -12.41 16.52 -5.77
CA ALA A 22 -11.86 15.40 -5.04
C ALA A 22 -10.90 14.61 -5.94
N PRO A 23 -9.64 14.38 -5.54
CA PRO A 23 -8.82 13.40 -6.22
C PRO A 23 -9.54 12.06 -6.16
N ARG A 24 -9.90 11.52 -7.33
CA ARG A 24 -10.52 10.19 -7.41
C ARG A 24 -9.46 9.17 -6.97
N ALA A 25 -9.61 8.65 -5.77
CA ALA A 25 -8.76 7.58 -5.24
C ALA A 25 -9.08 6.20 -5.85
N VAL A 26 -9.75 6.18 -7.00
CA VAL A 26 -10.11 4.94 -7.70
C VAL A 26 -8.81 4.41 -8.32
N ASP A 27 -8.49 3.16 -8.00
CA ASP A 27 -7.28 2.45 -8.43
C ASP A 27 -5.95 2.97 -7.85
N ILE A 28 -5.98 3.73 -6.75
CA ILE A 28 -4.75 4.01 -5.98
C ILE A 28 -4.34 2.74 -5.24
N GLN A 29 -3.36 2.03 -5.81
CA GLN A 29 -2.66 0.96 -5.10
C GLN A 29 -1.80 1.57 -3.98
N PRO A 30 -1.66 0.89 -2.83
CA PRO A 30 -0.70 1.28 -1.81
C PRO A 30 0.70 1.41 -2.44
N SER A 31 1.39 2.51 -2.19
CA SER A 31 2.78 2.68 -2.65
C SER A 31 3.77 1.83 -1.85
N ILE A 32 3.35 1.37 -0.67
CA ILE A 32 4.09 0.48 0.21
C ILE A 32 3.34 -0.85 0.22
N LEU A 33 3.82 -1.81 -0.58
CA LEU A 33 3.31 -3.18 -0.60
C LEU A 33 4.38 -4.12 -0.06
N HIS A 34 3.97 -5.10 0.72
CA HIS A 34 4.86 -6.18 1.13
C HIS A 34 5.28 -6.99 -0.10
N PRO A 35 6.58 -7.19 -0.33
CA PRO A 35 7.03 -8.08 -1.40
C PRO A 35 6.59 -9.52 -1.09
N PRO A 36 6.22 -10.30 -2.11
CA PRO A 36 5.92 -11.72 -1.91
C PRO A 36 7.18 -12.42 -1.38
N VAL A 37 7.11 -12.88 -0.12
CA VAL A 37 8.23 -13.55 0.55
C VAL A 37 8.37 -14.96 0.00
N ALA A 38 9.30 -15.13 -0.95
CA ALA A 38 9.61 -16.44 -1.55
C ALA A 38 10.65 -17.25 -0.76
N ALA A 39 11.29 -16.67 0.27
CA ALA A 39 12.45 -17.24 0.94
C ALA A 39 12.31 -17.27 2.48
N ASN A 40 11.54 -18.23 2.99
CA ASN A 40 11.53 -18.58 4.43
C ASN A 40 12.73 -19.49 4.82
N ASN A 41 13.89 -19.29 4.19
CA ASN A 41 15.06 -20.16 4.36
C ASN A 41 16.14 -19.54 5.25
N PHE A 42 15.82 -18.50 6.02
CA PHE A 42 16.78 -17.88 6.92
C PHE A 42 16.73 -18.57 8.30
N GLU A 43 17.91 -18.81 8.86
CA GLU A 43 18.06 -19.26 10.23
C GLU A 43 18.44 -18.07 11.11
N ILE A 44 17.66 -17.84 12.17
CA ILE A 44 18.04 -16.86 13.19
C ILE A 44 18.99 -17.55 14.17
N THR A 45 20.27 -17.21 14.10
CA THR A 45 21.27 -17.77 15.02
C THR A 45 21.11 -17.16 16.42
N PRO A 46 21.41 -17.92 17.50
CA PRO A 46 21.36 -17.38 18.86
C PRO A 46 22.26 -16.14 19.07
N SER A 47 23.40 -16.09 18.40
CA SER A 47 24.33 -14.94 18.46
C SER A 47 23.71 -13.66 17.90
N LEU A 48 22.90 -13.78 16.84
CA LEU A 48 22.19 -12.64 16.26
C LEU A 48 21.14 -12.07 17.25
N VAL A 49 20.42 -12.94 17.97
CA VAL A 49 19.46 -12.51 19.00
C VAL A 49 20.17 -11.75 20.12
N THR A 50 21.30 -12.26 20.60
CA THR A 50 22.11 -11.59 21.64
C THR A 50 22.63 -10.23 21.17
N MET A 51 23.11 -10.15 19.93
CA MET A 51 23.58 -8.89 19.35
C MET A 51 22.45 -7.85 19.27
N ILE A 52 21.27 -8.25 18.77
CA ILE A 52 20.12 -7.34 18.65
C ILE A 52 19.69 -6.82 20.03
N HIS A 53 19.53 -7.71 21.01
CA HIS A 53 19.09 -7.36 22.35
C HIS A 53 20.03 -6.35 23.03
N ASN A 54 21.34 -6.47 22.80
CA ASN A 54 22.34 -5.65 23.49
C ASN A 54 22.66 -4.34 22.75
N ASN A 55 22.44 -4.28 21.43
CA ASN A 55 22.96 -3.19 20.61
C ASN A 55 21.87 -2.36 19.91
N ILE A 56 20.64 -2.84 19.82
CA ILE A 56 19.55 -2.14 19.14
C ILE A 56 18.57 -1.61 20.20
N GLN A 57 18.54 -0.29 20.38
CA GLN A 57 17.45 0.35 21.09
C GLN A 57 16.28 0.53 20.12
N PHE A 58 15.25 -0.31 20.27
CA PHE A 58 13.99 -0.11 19.56
C PHE A 58 13.29 1.11 20.18
N HIS A 59 13.03 2.14 19.37
CA HIS A 59 12.43 3.40 19.82
C HIS A 59 10.89 3.40 19.76
N GLY A 60 10.26 2.28 19.37
CA GLY A 60 8.82 2.12 19.40
C GLY A 60 8.30 1.72 20.78
N LEU A 61 7.00 1.92 21.02
CA LEU A 61 6.38 1.42 22.25
C LEU A 61 6.41 -0.11 22.26
N LYS A 62 6.46 -0.71 23.46
CA LYS A 62 6.47 -2.17 23.62
C LYS A 62 5.33 -2.87 22.87
N ASP A 63 4.17 -2.21 22.83
CA ASP A 63 2.94 -2.71 22.21
C ASP A 63 2.66 -2.04 20.85
N GLU A 64 3.60 -1.27 20.31
CA GLU A 64 3.46 -0.66 18.99
C GLU A 64 3.59 -1.73 17.90
N SER A 65 2.57 -1.83 17.04
CA SER A 65 2.66 -2.68 15.87
C SER A 65 3.71 -2.11 14.91
N PRO A 66 4.77 -2.86 14.57
CA PRO A 66 5.74 -2.45 13.56
C PRO A 66 5.09 -2.23 12.18
N MET A 67 3.91 -2.82 11.97
CA MET A 67 3.15 -2.74 10.73
C MET A 67 2.14 -1.60 10.70
N LYS A 68 2.08 -0.73 11.72
CA LYS A 68 1.06 0.33 11.79
C LYS A 68 1.10 1.32 10.62
N HIS A 69 2.26 1.47 9.97
CA HIS A 69 2.48 2.42 8.88
C HIS A 69 2.41 1.81 7.47
N VAL A 70 2.11 0.51 7.39
CA VAL A 70 1.94 -0.24 6.14
C VAL A 70 0.45 -0.47 5.92
#